data_AF-A0A147DQ97-F1
#
_entry.id   AF-A0A147DQ97-F1
#
_cell.length_a   1.000
_cell.length_b   1.000
_cell.length_c   1.000
_cell.angle_alpha   90.00
_cell.angle_beta   90.00
_cell.angle_gamma   90.00
#
_symmetry.space_group_name_H-M   'P 1'
#
loop_
_entity.id
_entity.type
_entity.pdbx_description
1 polymer ?
#
loop_
_entity_poly.entity_id
_entity_poly.type
_entity_poly.pdbx_seq_one_letter_code
_entity_poly.pdbx_strand_id
1 'polypeptide(L)'
;MRYPREIAAAVTLRAACAALVASSAPRRAGEPAGDEVLTRPQAVAVTTACGALATRFALVGFLAARGRPDPGTVVPFDPFRDPTPPALGGSGPAPDRTRLRLAGDRCAAAWRTWRADGAVGGDVAIGAAGALALGAWCAWALGSSARAEVRARHALDTRPDDPFGWLVLRAVRAGHGPAWTTPTGSTGSSTVG
;
A
#
# COMPACT_ATOMS: atom_id res chain seq x y z
N MET A 1 -0.27 -29.33 0.11
CA MET A 1 -0.51 -28.00 -0.49
C MET A 1 0.81 -27.25 -0.51
N ARG A 2 1.29 -26.76 -1.66
CA ARG A 2 2.70 -26.34 -1.80
C ARG A 2 2.98 -24.86 -1.45
N TYR A 3 1.95 -24.00 -1.39
CA TYR A 3 2.09 -22.53 -1.18
C TYR A 3 0.88 -21.93 -0.43
N PRO A 4 0.64 -22.31 0.85
CA PRO A 4 -0.57 -21.89 1.58
C PRO A 4 -0.66 -20.37 1.78
N ARG A 5 0.48 -19.71 2.00
CA ARG A 5 0.58 -18.26 2.21
C ARG A 5 0.17 -17.47 0.96
N GLU A 6 0.66 -17.86 -0.20
CA GLU A 6 0.39 -17.20 -1.48
C GLU A 6 -1.08 -17.30 -1.85
N ILE A 7 -1.69 -18.47 -1.60
CA ILE A 7 -3.12 -18.68 -1.80
C ILE A 7 -3.92 -17.79 -0.84
N ALA A 8 -3.57 -17.77 0.45
CA ALA A 8 -4.24 -16.93 1.44
C ALA A 8 -4.14 -15.43 1.09
N ALA A 9 -2.95 -14.98 0.67
CA ALA A 9 -2.74 -13.61 0.22
C ALA A 9 -3.58 -13.27 -1.01
N ALA A 10 -3.64 -14.17 -2.00
CA ALA A 10 -4.42 -13.97 -3.22
C ALA A 10 -5.92 -13.88 -2.94
N VAL A 11 -6.47 -14.78 -2.11
CA VAL A 11 -7.90 -14.80 -1.76
C VAL A 11 -8.30 -13.57 -0.94
N THR A 12 -7.41 -13.07 -0.09
CA THR A 12 -7.68 -11.90 0.77
C THR A 12 -7.43 -10.54 0.10
N LEU A 13 -6.80 -10.52 -1.09
CA LEU A 13 -6.35 -9.31 -1.76
C LEU A 13 -7.46 -8.26 -1.92
N ARG A 14 -8.65 -8.65 -2.38
CA ARG A 14 -9.78 -7.74 -2.62
C ARG A 14 -10.29 -7.10 -1.33
N ALA A 15 -10.36 -7.90 -0.26
CA ALA A 15 -10.73 -7.41 1.07
C ALA A 15 -9.70 -6.41 1.61
N ALA A 16 -8.40 -6.67 1.39
CA ALA A 16 -7.34 -5.73 1.74
C ALA A 16 -7.44 -4.43 0.93
N CYS A 17 -7.67 -4.50 -0.38
CA CYS A 17 -7.90 -3.32 -1.23
C CYS A 17 -9.05 -2.47 -0.68
N ALA A 18 -10.18 -3.09 -0.35
CA ALA A 18 -11.34 -2.40 0.22
C ALA A 18 -10.99 -1.76 1.58
N ALA A 19 -10.35 -2.51 2.48
CA ALA A 19 -9.91 -2.01 3.78
C ALA A 19 -8.98 -0.79 3.66
N LEU A 20 -8.07 -0.77 2.69
CA LEU A 20 -7.09 0.31 2.53
C LEU A 20 -7.70 1.61 2.01
N VAL A 21 -8.82 1.55 1.27
CA VAL A 21 -9.37 2.73 0.59
C VAL A 21 -10.82 3.07 0.94
N ALA A 22 -11.50 2.24 1.74
CA ALA A 22 -12.86 2.52 2.19
C ALA A 22 -12.96 3.95 2.71
N SER A 23 -13.76 4.77 2.03
CA SER A 23 -14.09 6.11 2.50
C SER A 23 -14.77 5.99 3.84
N SER A 24 -14.32 6.78 4.81
CA SER A 24 -15.07 7.03 6.03
C SER A 24 -16.49 7.41 5.64
N ALA A 25 -17.50 6.75 6.22
CA ALA A 25 -18.91 7.13 6.02
C ALA A 25 -19.08 8.64 6.26
N PRO A 26 -20.05 9.33 5.62
CA PRO A 26 -20.31 10.74 5.92
C PRO A 26 -20.56 10.89 7.42
N ARG A 27 -19.62 11.56 8.09
CA ARG A 27 -19.60 11.77 9.53
C ARG A 27 -20.88 12.47 9.95
N ARG A 28 -21.54 12.00 11.03
CA ARG A 28 -22.60 12.82 11.64
C ARG A 28 -21.94 14.08 12.22
N ALA A 29 -22.58 15.24 12.01
CA ALA A 29 -22.08 16.49 12.58
C ALA A 29 -22.00 16.36 14.11
N GLY A 30 -20.79 16.50 14.67
CA GLY A 30 -20.55 16.46 16.12
C GLY A 30 -19.70 15.29 16.63
N GLU A 31 -19.40 14.26 15.82
CA GLU A 31 -18.46 13.22 16.25
C GLU A 31 -17.00 13.75 16.24
N PRO A 32 -16.20 13.50 17.29
CA PRO A 32 -14.78 13.84 17.26
C PRO A 32 -14.11 13.13 16.08
N ALA A 33 -13.12 13.79 15.46
CA ALA A 33 -12.31 13.17 14.42
C ALA A 33 -11.44 12.07 15.05
N GLY A 34 -12.02 10.92 15.33
CA GLY A 34 -11.27 9.73 15.66
C GLY A 34 -10.56 9.28 14.39
N ASP A 35 -9.24 9.07 14.46
CA ASP A 35 -8.51 8.29 13.46
C ASP A 35 -9.32 7.02 13.20
N GLU A 36 -9.89 6.87 12.00
CA GLU A 36 -10.78 5.75 11.72
C GLU A 36 -9.94 4.45 11.69
N VAL A 37 -9.90 3.79 12.84
CA VAL A 37 -9.04 2.65 13.12
C VAL A 37 -9.54 1.45 12.29
N LEU A 38 -8.61 0.75 11.64
CA LEU A 38 -8.91 -0.55 11.03
C LEU A 38 -9.54 -1.47 12.08
N THR A 39 -10.70 -2.05 11.76
CA THR A 39 -11.23 -3.17 12.55
C THR A 39 -10.25 -4.34 12.50
N ARG A 40 -10.27 -5.20 13.52
CA ARG A 40 -9.36 -6.36 13.59
C ARG A 40 -9.44 -7.26 12.34
N PRO A 41 -10.61 -7.60 11.78
CA PRO A 41 -10.68 -8.37 10.53
C PRO A 41 -10.05 -7.65 9.33
N GLN A 42 -10.20 -6.33 9.23
CA GLN A 42 -9.57 -5.54 8.17
C GLN A 42 -8.04 -5.50 8.32
N ALA A 43 -7.54 -5.39 9.55
CA ALA A 43 -6.11 -5.48 9.83
C ALA A 43 -5.55 -6.85 9.41
N VAL A 44 -6.23 -7.95 9.75
CA VAL A 44 -5.87 -9.31 9.34
C VAL A 44 -5.89 -9.46 7.82
N ALA A 45 -6.90 -8.91 7.13
CA ALA A 45 -6.96 -8.94 5.68
C ALA A 45 -5.75 -8.22 5.04
N VAL A 46 -5.38 -7.05 5.56
CA VAL A 46 -4.22 -6.28 5.08
C VAL A 46 -2.91 -7.05 5.30
N THR A 47 -2.66 -7.57 6.50
CA THR A 47 -1.44 -8.35 6.77
C THR A 47 -1.40 -9.63 5.94
N THR A 48 -2.52 -10.35 5.80
CA THR A 48 -2.59 -11.59 5.00
C THR A 48 -2.32 -11.31 3.52
N ALA A 49 -2.96 -10.29 2.94
CA ALA A 49 -2.72 -9.90 1.56
C ALA A 49 -1.28 -9.43 1.34
N CYS A 50 -0.65 -8.77 2.31
CA CYS A 50 0.76 -8.40 2.24
C CYS A 50 1.70 -9.59 2.48
N GLY A 51 1.17 -10.78 2.73
CA GLY A 51 1.93 -12.01 2.92
C GLY A 51 2.76 -12.38 1.70
N ALA A 52 2.29 -12.15 0.47
CA ALA A 52 2.99 -12.50 -0.78
C ALA A 52 3.49 -11.27 -1.55
N LEU A 53 4.53 -11.44 -2.37
CA LEU A 53 5.10 -10.32 -3.14
C LEU A 53 4.19 -9.90 -4.31
N ALA A 54 3.61 -10.87 -5.01
CA ALA A 54 2.68 -10.65 -6.12
C ALA A 54 1.49 -9.76 -5.72
N THR A 55 0.93 -9.99 -4.53
CA THR A 55 -0.18 -9.19 -4.01
C THR A 55 0.25 -7.80 -3.60
N ARG A 56 1.48 -7.59 -3.11
CA ARG A 56 2.03 -6.25 -2.84
C ARG A 56 2.18 -5.43 -4.12
N PHE A 57 2.60 -6.06 -5.23
CA PHE A 57 2.69 -5.40 -6.53
C PHE A 57 1.30 -4.99 -7.04
N ALA A 58 0.32 -5.89 -6.92
CA ALA A 58 -1.07 -5.58 -7.22
C ALA A 58 -1.61 -4.42 -6.36
N LEU A 59 -1.30 -4.40 -5.06
CA LEU A 59 -1.67 -3.32 -4.14
C LEU A 59 -1.04 -1.98 -4.54
N VAL A 60 0.24 -1.96 -4.94
CA VAL A 60 0.90 -0.75 -5.46
C VAL A 60 0.18 -0.23 -6.70
N GLY A 61 -0.09 -1.10 -7.68
CA GLY A 61 -0.84 -0.74 -8.87
C GLY A 61 -2.23 -0.19 -8.55
N PHE A 62 -2.98 -0.87 -7.68
CA PHE A 62 -4.30 -0.47 -7.22
C PHE A 62 -4.30 0.88 -6.49
N LEU A 63 -3.31 1.13 -5.62
CA LEU A 63 -3.22 2.35 -4.84
C LEU A 63 -2.78 3.55 -5.69
N ALA A 64 -1.90 3.32 -6.66
CA ALA A 64 -1.41 4.36 -7.57
C ALA A 64 -2.39 4.68 -8.72
N ALA A 65 -3.32 3.78 -9.04
CA ALA A 65 -4.26 3.96 -10.13
C ALA A 65 -5.18 5.18 -9.94
N ARG A 66 -5.07 6.16 -10.84
CA ARG A 66 -5.87 7.39 -10.83
C ARG A 66 -7.38 7.16 -10.95
N GLY A 67 -7.78 6.13 -11.70
CA GLY A 67 -9.18 5.80 -11.96
C GLY A 67 -9.94 5.25 -10.74
N ARG A 68 -9.29 5.09 -9.58
CA ARG A 68 -9.87 4.51 -8.37
C ARG A 68 -10.61 3.20 -8.68
N PRO A 69 -9.90 2.18 -9.20
CA PRO A 69 -10.51 0.91 -9.59
C PRO A 69 -11.29 0.29 -8.42
N ASP A 70 -12.34 -0.45 -8.75
CA ASP A 70 -13.12 -1.20 -7.78
C ASP A 70 -12.22 -2.26 -7.08
N PRO A 71 -12.12 -2.25 -5.73
CA PRO A 71 -11.42 -3.29 -4.97
C PRO A 71 -11.79 -4.72 -5.37
N GLY A 72 -13.05 -4.97 -5.75
CA GLY A 72 -13.57 -6.28 -6.16
C GLY A 72 -12.95 -6.83 -7.46
N THR A 73 -12.32 -5.98 -8.25
CA THR A 73 -11.71 -6.34 -9.55
C THR A 73 -10.23 -6.68 -9.47
N VAL A 74 -9.58 -6.40 -8.32
CA VAL A 74 -8.13 -6.57 -8.18
C VAL A 74 -7.76 -8.06 -8.18
N VAL A 75 -6.73 -8.39 -8.95
CA VAL A 75 -6.13 -9.72 -9.04
C VAL A 75 -4.65 -9.66 -8.64
N PRO A 76 -4.05 -10.77 -8.15
CA PRO A 76 -2.62 -10.82 -7.88
C PRO A 76 -1.80 -10.58 -9.14
N PHE A 77 -0.64 -9.94 -8.98
CA PHE A 77 0.32 -9.73 -10.06
C PHE A 77 0.91 -11.07 -10.55
N ASP A 78 0.89 -11.31 -11.86
CA ASP A 78 1.55 -12.44 -12.50
C ASP A 78 2.94 -12.01 -13.05
N PRO A 79 4.05 -12.44 -12.43
CA PRO A 79 5.39 -12.02 -12.83
C PRO A 79 5.80 -12.49 -14.24
N PHE A 80 5.09 -13.44 -14.83
CA PHE A 80 5.38 -13.93 -16.18
C PHE A 80 4.60 -13.19 -17.27
N ARG A 81 3.52 -12.50 -16.90
CA ARG A 81 2.57 -11.90 -17.85
C ARG A 81 2.37 -10.41 -17.66
N ASP A 82 2.45 -9.94 -16.43
CA ASP A 82 2.16 -8.56 -16.09
C ASP A 82 3.44 -7.71 -16.15
N PRO A 83 3.38 -6.51 -16.77
CA PRO A 83 4.48 -5.57 -16.69
C PRO A 83 4.64 -5.07 -15.26
N THR A 84 5.89 -4.96 -14.80
CA THR A 84 6.20 -4.41 -13.47
C THR A 84 5.57 -3.01 -13.32
N PRO A 85 4.75 -2.75 -12.29
CA PRO A 85 4.05 -1.47 -12.16
C PRO A 85 5.04 -0.28 -12.09
N PRO A 86 4.93 0.74 -12.97
CA PRO A 86 5.83 1.89 -12.95
C PRO A 86 5.77 2.66 -11.63
N ALA A 87 4.63 2.58 -10.93
CA ALA A 87 4.44 3.17 -9.61
C ALA A 87 5.36 2.60 -8.52
N LEU A 88 5.92 1.40 -8.70
CA LEU A 88 6.94 0.87 -7.79
C LEU A 88 8.16 1.80 -7.73
N GLY A 89 8.55 2.33 -8.89
CA GLY A 89 9.66 3.27 -9.05
C GLY A 89 9.25 4.74 -8.97
N GLY A 90 8.00 5.05 -8.62
CA GLY A 90 7.57 6.44 -8.45
C GLY A 90 7.26 7.15 -9.77
N SER A 91 7.01 6.37 -10.84
CA SER A 91 6.80 6.87 -12.20
C SER A 91 5.36 6.64 -12.65
N GLY A 92 4.91 7.47 -13.61
CA GLY A 92 3.55 7.45 -14.14
C GLY A 92 2.69 8.59 -13.58
N PRO A 93 1.37 8.56 -13.83
CA PRO A 93 0.47 9.64 -13.42
C PRO A 93 0.47 9.84 -11.91
N ALA A 94 0.38 11.11 -11.48
CA ALA A 94 0.27 11.43 -10.06
C ALA A 94 -0.91 10.71 -9.37
N PRO A 95 -0.64 9.92 -8.31
CA PRO A 95 -1.67 9.21 -7.57
C PRO A 95 -2.46 10.14 -6.66
N ASP A 96 -3.64 9.69 -6.22
CA ASP A 96 -4.44 10.40 -5.23
C ASP A 96 -3.71 10.41 -3.87
N ARG A 97 -3.24 11.60 -3.47
CA ARG A 97 -2.46 11.80 -2.25
C ARG A 97 -3.24 11.44 -0.98
N THR A 98 -4.54 11.70 -0.94
CA THR A 98 -5.39 11.39 0.23
C THR A 98 -5.56 9.88 0.36
N ARG A 99 -5.82 9.21 -0.77
CA ARG A 99 -5.91 7.74 -0.84
C ARG A 99 -4.61 7.08 -0.38
N LEU A 100 -3.45 7.56 -0.84
CA LEU A 100 -2.16 7.02 -0.42
C LEU A 100 -1.86 7.27 1.05
N ARG A 101 -2.22 8.44 1.58
CA ARG A 101 -2.04 8.75 3.00
C ARG A 101 -2.86 7.80 3.86
N LEU A 102 -4.15 7.65 3.55
CA LEU A 102 -5.06 6.76 4.24
C LEU A 102 -4.55 5.31 4.21
N ALA A 103 -4.21 4.81 3.03
CA ALA A 103 -3.67 3.45 2.87
C ALA A 103 -2.39 3.25 3.67
N GLY A 104 -1.46 4.21 3.64
CA GLY A 104 -0.21 4.14 4.39
C GLY A 104 -0.41 4.11 5.91
N ASP A 105 -1.36 4.89 6.43
CA ASP A 105 -1.69 4.93 7.87
C ASP A 105 -2.43 3.65 8.30
N ARG A 106 -3.31 3.11 7.45
CA ARG A 106 -3.97 1.81 7.66
C ARG A 106 -2.98 0.64 7.63
N CYS A 107 -2.00 0.64 6.72
CA CYS A 107 -0.90 -0.32 6.72
C CYS A 107 -0.12 -0.32 8.05
N ALA A 108 0.21 0.88 8.56
CA ALA A 108 0.88 1.01 9.85
C ALA A 108 -0.01 0.58 11.03
N ALA A 109 -1.32 0.84 10.96
CA ALA A 109 -2.28 0.36 11.95
C ALA A 109 -2.36 -1.18 11.96
N ALA A 110 -2.41 -1.83 10.80
CA ALA A 110 -2.44 -3.29 10.71
C ALA A 110 -1.21 -3.95 11.34
N TRP A 111 -0.02 -3.38 11.11
CA TRP A 111 1.22 -3.84 11.77
C TRP A 111 1.17 -3.62 13.30
N ARG A 112 0.65 -2.47 13.77
CA ARG A 112 0.47 -2.22 15.22
C ARG A 112 -0.51 -3.20 15.87
N THR A 113 -1.60 -3.54 15.19
CA THR A 113 -2.54 -4.57 15.66
C THR A 113 -1.86 -5.93 15.79
N TRP A 114 -1.07 -6.35 14.79
CA TRP A 114 -0.28 -7.58 14.87
C TRP A 114 0.72 -7.56 16.04
N ARG A 115 1.39 -6.43 16.29
CA ARG A 115 2.29 -6.26 17.45
C ARG A 115 1.53 -6.39 18.77
N ALA A 116 0.36 -5.77 18.88
CA ALA A 116 -0.49 -5.85 20.07
C ALA A 116 -1.02 -7.28 20.32
N ASP A 117 -1.22 -8.05 19.26
CA ASP A 117 -1.61 -9.47 19.30
C ASP A 117 -0.43 -10.41 19.67
N GLY A 118 0.69 -9.87 20.16
CA GLY A 118 1.84 -10.65 20.63
C GLY A 118 2.92 -10.89 19.58
N ALA A 119 2.83 -10.25 18.40
CA ALA A 119 3.83 -10.33 17.33
C ALA A 119 4.12 -11.78 16.87
N VAL A 120 3.05 -12.52 16.59
CA VAL A 120 3.09 -13.92 16.15
C VAL A 120 4.04 -14.08 14.95
N GLY A 121 4.95 -15.06 15.04
CA GLY A 121 5.96 -15.35 14.01
C GLY A 121 5.42 -16.02 12.73
N GLY A 122 6.32 -16.53 11.90
CA GLY A 122 5.99 -17.27 10.68
C GLY A 122 5.36 -16.40 9.58
N ASP A 123 4.41 -16.96 8.83
CA ASP A 123 3.75 -16.30 7.70
C ASP A 123 3.05 -14.99 8.09
N VAL A 124 2.55 -14.90 9.32
CA VAL A 124 1.88 -13.69 9.83
C VAL A 124 2.89 -12.54 9.98
N ALA A 125 4.11 -12.82 10.45
CA ALA A 125 5.17 -11.81 10.53
C ALA A 125 5.63 -11.32 9.16
N ILE A 126 5.67 -12.22 8.14
CA ILE A 126 5.95 -11.85 6.75
C ILE A 126 4.88 -10.88 6.23
N GLY A 127 3.61 -11.17 6.51
CA GLY A 127 2.49 -10.32 6.17
C GLY A 127 2.52 -8.96 6.86
N ALA A 128 2.82 -8.94 8.17
CA ALA A 128 2.93 -7.72 8.96
C ALA A 128 4.11 -6.83 8.49
N ALA A 129 5.28 -7.42 8.24
CA ALA A 129 6.42 -6.71 7.65
C ALA A 129 6.06 -6.14 6.26
N GLY A 130 5.40 -6.95 5.42
CA GLY A 130 4.93 -6.53 4.11
C GLY A 130 3.94 -5.37 4.17
N ALA A 131 3.01 -5.39 5.11
CA ALA A 131 2.05 -4.30 5.30
C ALA A 131 2.78 -3.01 5.70
N LEU A 132 3.71 -3.09 6.65
CA LEU A 132 4.48 -1.92 7.06
C LEU A 132 5.38 -1.39 5.94
N ALA A 133 5.98 -2.28 5.15
CA ALA A 133 6.78 -1.91 3.98
C ALA A 133 5.93 -1.25 2.87
N LEU A 134 4.70 -1.73 2.63
CA LEU A 134 3.74 -1.04 1.76
C LEU A 134 3.37 0.35 2.32
N GLY A 135 3.22 0.46 3.64
CA GLY A 135 3.03 1.74 4.32
C GLY A 135 4.24 2.68 4.22
N ALA A 136 5.46 2.13 4.14
CA ALA A 136 6.69 2.86 3.86
C ALA A 136 6.71 3.37 2.42
N TRP A 137 6.35 2.52 1.45
CA TRP A 137 6.20 2.91 0.04
C TRP A 137 5.16 4.02 -0.12
N CYS A 138 4.01 3.95 0.56
CA CYS A 138 3.01 5.04 0.53
C CYS A 138 3.58 6.37 1.04
N ALA A 139 4.37 6.35 2.12
CA ALA A 139 5.01 7.55 2.66
C ALA A 139 6.06 8.12 1.69
N TRP A 140 6.85 7.24 1.06
CA TRP A 140 7.84 7.60 0.05
C TRP A 140 7.18 8.20 -1.20
N ALA A 141 6.12 7.57 -1.71
CA ALA A 141 5.31 8.02 -2.83
C ALA A 141 4.68 9.40 -2.61
N LEU A 142 4.45 9.78 -1.35
CA LEU A 142 3.94 11.10 -0.96
C LEU A 142 5.03 12.17 -0.80
N GLY A 143 6.32 11.79 -0.90
CA GLY A 143 7.49 12.63 -0.71
C GLY A 143 8.00 12.71 0.73
N SER A 144 7.53 11.84 1.64
CA SER A 144 7.94 11.85 3.05
C SER A 144 9.06 10.84 3.31
N SER A 145 10.30 11.23 3.03
CA SER A 145 11.48 10.37 3.21
C SER A 145 11.67 9.89 4.66
N ALA A 146 11.48 10.79 5.64
CA ALA A 146 11.63 10.43 7.06
C ALA A 146 10.62 9.36 7.51
N ARG A 147 9.33 9.53 7.16
CA ARG A 147 8.28 8.55 7.51
C ARG A 147 8.47 7.23 6.76
N ALA A 148 8.89 7.30 5.49
CA ALA A 148 9.23 6.12 4.71
C ALA A 148 10.38 5.33 5.33
N GLU A 149 11.45 6.01 5.73
CA GLU A 149 12.62 5.37 6.34
C GLU A 149 12.28 4.68 7.66
N VAL A 150 11.55 5.35 8.57
CA VAL A 150 11.15 4.78 9.85
C VAL A 150 10.31 3.51 9.65
N ARG A 151 9.31 3.56 8.76
CA ARG A 151 8.46 2.41 8.46
C ARG A 151 9.26 1.27 7.81
N ALA A 152 10.16 1.59 6.88
CA ALA A 152 10.99 0.59 6.21
C ALA A 152 11.94 -0.11 7.19
N ARG A 153 12.59 0.64 8.10
CA ARG A 153 13.45 0.06 9.15
C ARG A 153 12.67 -0.87 10.06
N HIS A 154 11.50 -0.46 10.55
CA HIS A 154 10.66 -1.34 11.37
C HIS A 154 10.13 -2.58 10.62
N ALA A 155 9.88 -2.47 9.31
CA ALA A 155 9.55 -3.63 8.49
C ALA A 155 10.73 -4.61 8.43
N LEU A 156 11.96 -4.11 8.30
CA LEU A 156 13.19 -4.90 8.30
C LEU A 156 13.54 -5.47 9.69
N ASP A 157 13.24 -4.74 10.77
CA ASP A 157 13.35 -5.27 12.14
C ASP A 157 12.37 -6.44 12.35
N THR A 158 11.20 -6.39 11.70
CA THR A 158 10.21 -7.47 11.71
C THR A 158 10.64 -8.65 10.83
N ARG A 159 11.17 -8.37 9.63
CA ARG A 159 11.63 -9.37 8.67
C ARG A 159 12.86 -8.84 7.91
N PRO A 160 14.08 -9.27 8.28
CA PRO A 160 15.33 -8.67 7.75
C PRO A 160 15.55 -8.80 6.24
N ASP A 161 14.93 -9.78 5.60
CA ASP A 161 14.99 -10.06 4.17
C ASP A 161 13.73 -9.58 3.41
N ASP A 162 12.90 -8.70 4.00
CA ASP A 162 11.74 -8.16 3.30
C ASP A 162 12.17 -7.33 2.07
N PRO A 163 11.81 -7.75 0.84
CA PRO A 163 12.31 -7.11 -0.37
C PRO A 163 11.75 -5.70 -0.57
N PHE A 164 10.52 -5.45 -0.10
CA PHE A 164 9.86 -4.16 -0.23
C PHE A 164 10.41 -3.14 0.78
N GLY A 165 10.71 -3.59 2.00
CA GLY A 165 11.40 -2.79 3.02
C GLY A 165 12.76 -2.32 2.51
N TRP A 166 13.56 -3.23 1.93
CA TRP A 166 14.84 -2.89 1.32
C TRP A 166 14.73 -1.95 0.12
N LEU A 167 13.73 -2.16 -0.76
CA LEU A 167 13.48 -1.30 -1.91
C LEU A 167 13.27 0.16 -1.47
N VAL A 168 12.35 0.38 -0.53
CA VAL A 168 12.04 1.74 -0.04
C VAL A 168 13.21 2.35 0.71
N LEU A 169 13.87 1.59 1.59
CA LEU A 169 15.02 2.09 2.34
C LEU A 169 16.18 2.51 1.42
N ARG A 170 16.43 1.73 0.35
CA ARG A 170 17.44 2.06 -0.65
C ARG A 170 17.07 3.32 -1.43
N ALA A 171 15.81 3.45 -1.86
CA ALA A 171 15.34 4.65 -2.56
C ALA A 171 15.53 5.91 -1.72
N VAL A 172 15.14 5.86 -0.43
CA VAL A 172 15.32 6.98 0.50
C VAL A 172 16.80 7.32 0.71
N ARG A 173 17.64 6.32 0.98
CA ARG A 173 19.09 6.53 1.21
C ARG A 173 19.80 7.09 -0.01
N ALA A 174 19.36 6.72 -1.20
CA ALA A 174 19.91 7.24 -2.45
C ALA A 174 19.35 8.62 -2.83
N GLY A 175 18.47 9.23 -2.01
CA GLY A 175 17.83 10.51 -2.32
C GLY A 175 16.85 10.46 -3.49
N HIS A 176 16.43 9.27 -3.92
CA HIS A 176 15.51 9.11 -5.04
C HIS A 176 14.07 9.29 -4.54
N GLY A 177 13.46 10.42 -4.91
CA GLY A 177 12.04 10.69 -4.70
C GLY A 177 11.17 10.21 -5.87
N PRO A 178 9.85 10.13 -5.69
CA PRO A 178 8.95 9.82 -6.79
C PRO A 178 8.92 10.96 -7.82
N ALA A 179 8.87 10.61 -9.10
CA ALA A 179 8.83 11.51 -10.25
C ALA A 179 7.50 11.39 -11.00
N TRP A 180 6.40 11.60 -10.27
CA TRP A 180 5.06 11.52 -10.84
C TRP A 180 4.83 12.57 -11.93
N THR A 181 4.19 12.19 -13.02
CA THR A 181 3.76 13.14 -14.04
C THR A 181 2.46 13.81 -13.60
N THR A 182 2.47 15.14 -13.53
CA THR A 182 1.24 15.92 -13.43
C THR A 182 0.53 15.86 -14.78
N PRO A 183 -0.78 15.56 -14.83
CA PRO A 183 -1.53 15.65 -16.08
C PRO A 183 -1.46 17.09 -16.58
N THR A 184 -0.81 17.31 -17.72
CA THR A 184 -0.95 18.55 -18.47
C THR A 184 -2.41 18.64 -18.90
N GLY A 185 -3.14 19.61 -18.36
CA GLY A 185 -4.48 19.91 -18.84
C GLY A 185 -4.37 20.21 -20.33
N SER A 186 -5.14 19.49 -21.14
CA SER A 186 -5.44 19.89 -22.51
C SER A 186 -6.10 21.27 -22.43
N THR A 187 -5.32 22.34 -22.61
CA THR A 187 -5.87 23.64 -22.97
C THR A 187 -6.38 23.50 -24.38
N GLY A 188 -7.69 23.26 -24.50
CA GLY A 188 -8.41 23.37 -25.75
C GLY A 188 -8.19 24.78 -26.30
N SER A 189 -7.45 24.87 -27.41
CA SER A 189 -7.40 26.09 -28.19
C SER A 189 -8.65 26.13 -29.06
N SER A 190 -9.71 26.72 -28.53
CA SER A 190 -10.85 27.17 -29.32
C SER A 190 -10.43 28.38 -30.14
N THR A 191 -10.19 28.20 -31.44
CA THR A 191 -10.27 29.27 -32.44
C THR A 191 -10.61 28.68 -33.80
N VAL A 192 -11.89 28.69 -34.16
CA VAL A 192 -12.32 28.96 -35.55
C VAL A 192 -13.62 29.75 -35.46
N GLY A 193 -13.53 31.03 -35.77
CA GLY A 193 -14.59 32.00 -35.95
C GLY A 193 -14.02 33.14 -36.77
#